data_AF-A0A9N9TK03-F1
#
_entry.id   AF-A0A9N9TK03-F1
#
_cell.length_a   1.000
_cell.length_b   1.000
_cell.length_c   1.000
_cell.angle_alpha   90.00
_cell.angle_beta   90.00
_cell.angle_gamma   90.00
#
_symmetry.space_group_name_H-M   'P 1'
#
loop_
_entity.id
_entity.type
_entity.pdbx_description
1 polymer ?
#
loop_
_entity_poly.entity_id
_entity_poly.type
_entity_poly.pdbx_seq_one_letter_code
_entity_poly.pdbx_strand_id
1 'polypeptide(L)'
;MKLILLLATVIAATQGLSVEEHWAAFKENYGKTYTSYEHEKRRFDIFQENLLLIQQHNSRYEKGETAYYMGITKFSDITDEEFNAMFSKIPKTKNGKINILQTSTTSAPLPDSVDWKAAGVLPPVVDQGDCLAGYAFSSADAFSALLFIKHNESVQLSAQELIDCTREYGNGGCRGGEAFASFLYVEEKGLRTASAYPFTGKNDACNATAASTESAVKMAEYERIISLDTAVQYYLATRGPVNADIYANPLIRHYKGGIYDDAERCPNEISLLNHGVLIVGYGTTNGTDYWFVKNSWGTKWGEEGYFKLKRSICGITMNGHVANIA
;
A
#
# COMPACT_ATOMS: atom_id res chain seq x y z
N MET A 1 44.60 39.60 -39.18
CA MET A 1 44.85 38.20 -38.75
C MET A 1 44.43 38.08 -37.28
N LYS A 2 43.32 37.39 -37.02
CA LYS A 2 42.81 36.83 -35.73
C LYS A 2 41.29 36.69 -35.88
N LEU A 3 40.86 35.61 -36.52
CA LEU A 3 40.41 34.34 -35.94
C LEU A 3 38.98 34.40 -35.40
N ILE A 4 38.17 33.58 -36.06
CA ILE A 4 36.78 33.24 -35.87
C ILE A 4 36.53 32.67 -34.47
N LEU A 5 35.39 33.01 -33.85
CA LEU A 5 34.63 32.06 -33.05
C LEU A 5 33.14 32.25 -33.34
N LEU A 6 32.61 31.37 -34.21
CA LEU A 6 31.20 31.06 -34.24
C LEU A 6 30.81 30.53 -32.86
N LEU A 7 29.95 31.24 -32.14
CA LEU A 7 29.14 30.62 -31.09
C LEU A 7 28.13 29.71 -31.78
N ALA A 8 28.51 28.45 -31.95
CA ALA A 8 27.54 27.38 -32.17
C ALA A 8 26.72 27.26 -30.88
N THR A 9 25.48 27.73 -30.93
CA THR A 9 24.46 27.39 -29.94
C THR A 9 24.26 25.88 -30.01
N VAL A 10 24.83 25.16 -29.04
CA VAL A 10 24.47 23.77 -28.76
C VAL A 10 23.03 23.81 -28.27
N ILE A 11 22.09 23.59 -29.19
CA ILE A 11 20.73 23.19 -28.83
C ILE A 11 20.90 21.82 -28.19
N ALA A 12 20.87 21.77 -26.85
CA ALA A 12 20.75 20.51 -26.13
C ALA A 12 19.41 19.89 -26.54
N ALA A 13 19.45 18.98 -27.50
CA ALA A 13 18.33 18.10 -27.77
C ALA A 13 18.16 17.22 -26.54
N THR A 14 17.18 17.53 -25.68
CA THR A 14 16.68 16.60 -24.68
C THR A 14 15.93 15.49 -25.44
N GLN A 15 16.68 14.58 -26.08
CA GLN A 15 16.09 13.36 -26.60
C GLN A 15 15.73 12.50 -25.39
N GLY A 16 14.43 12.23 -25.21
CA GLY A 16 13.98 11.27 -24.22
C GLY A 16 14.59 9.90 -24.51
N LEU A 17 14.75 9.08 -23.47
CA LEU A 17 15.28 7.73 -23.60
C LEU A 17 14.46 6.92 -24.62
N SER A 18 15.13 6.06 -25.39
CA SER A 18 14.47 5.08 -26.25
C SER A 18 13.69 4.05 -25.42
N VAL A 19 12.79 3.29 -26.05
CA VAL A 19 12.03 2.24 -25.35
C VAL A 19 12.97 1.14 -24.84
N GLU A 20 14.03 0.83 -25.59
CA GLU A 20 15.09 -0.10 -25.22
C GLU A 20 15.91 0.38 -24.03
N GLU A 21 16.21 1.68 -23.97
CA GLU A 21 16.91 2.29 -22.82
C GLU A 21 16.04 2.26 -21.56
N HIS A 22 14.74 2.56 -21.69
CA HIS A 22 13.78 2.40 -20.59
C HIS A 22 13.68 0.94 -20.13
N TRP A 23 13.68 -0.02 -21.06
CA TRP A 23 13.64 -1.45 -20.74
C TRP A 23 14.89 -1.94 -20.02
N ALA A 24 16.08 -1.53 -20.49
CA ALA A 24 17.33 -1.86 -19.84
C ALA A 24 17.36 -1.32 -18.40
N ALA A 25 17.00 -0.04 -18.22
CA ALA A 25 16.90 0.57 -16.91
C ALA A 25 15.84 -0.09 -16.02
N PHE A 26 14.69 -0.49 -16.58
CA PHE A 26 13.66 -1.23 -15.85
C PHE A 26 14.19 -2.57 -15.33
N LYS A 27 14.85 -3.36 -16.19
CA LYS A 27 15.38 -4.66 -15.77
C LYS A 27 16.44 -4.52 -14.67
N GLU A 28 17.34 -3.56 -14.81
CA GLU A 28 18.37 -3.27 -13.80
C GLU A 28 17.73 -2.79 -12.48
N ASN A 29 16.85 -1.80 -12.55
CA ASN A 29 16.23 -1.20 -11.37
C ASN A 29 15.37 -2.18 -10.58
N TYR A 30 14.73 -3.15 -11.23
CA TYR A 30 13.84 -4.11 -10.57
C TYR A 30 14.39 -5.54 -10.53
N GLY A 31 15.67 -5.73 -10.90
CA GLY A 31 16.34 -7.03 -10.87
C GLY A 31 15.63 -8.09 -11.71
N LYS A 32 15.06 -7.70 -12.86
CA LYS A 32 14.22 -8.58 -13.68
C LYS A 32 15.09 -9.57 -14.45
N THR A 33 14.71 -10.84 -14.35
CA THR A 33 15.32 -11.95 -15.10
C THR A 33 14.23 -12.77 -15.75
N TYR A 34 14.48 -13.24 -16.98
CA TYR A 34 13.51 -14.00 -17.76
C TYR A 34 14.08 -15.37 -18.12
N THR A 35 13.20 -16.37 -18.18
CA THR A 35 13.58 -17.79 -18.33
C THR A 35 14.00 -18.17 -19.75
N SER A 36 13.58 -17.39 -20.75
CA SER A 36 13.96 -17.58 -22.16
C SER A 36 13.87 -16.25 -22.92
N TYR A 37 14.44 -16.23 -24.13
CA TYR A 37 14.33 -15.08 -25.02
C TYR A 37 12.87 -14.78 -25.39
N GLU A 38 12.04 -15.80 -25.64
CA GLU A 38 10.62 -15.64 -25.95
C GLU A 38 9.85 -15.05 -24.76
N HIS A 39 10.18 -15.47 -23.54
CA HIS A 39 9.59 -14.89 -22.32
C HIS A 39 10.01 -13.43 -22.17
N GLU A 40 11.30 -13.11 -22.33
CA GLU A 40 11.78 -11.73 -22.28
C GLU A 40 11.12 -10.86 -23.35
N LYS A 41 11.03 -11.35 -24.59
CA LYS A 41 10.38 -10.64 -25.68
C LYS A 41 8.93 -10.30 -25.35
N ARG A 42 8.16 -11.27 -24.84
CA ARG A 42 6.77 -11.03 -24.42
C ARG A 42 6.68 -9.96 -23.33
N ARG A 43 7.59 -9.99 -22.35
CA ARG A 43 7.64 -9.04 -21.24
C ARG A 43 8.03 -7.63 -21.72
N PHE A 44 8.94 -7.56 -22.68
CA PHE A 44 9.29 -6.31 -23.35
C PHE A 44 8.09 -5.74 -24.12
N ASP A 45 7.37 -6.56 -24.90
CA ASP A 45 6.18 -6.12 -25.65
C ASP A 45 5.12 -5.51 -24.71
N ILE A 46 4.82 -6.18 -23.58
CA ILE A 46 3.92 -5.66 -22.52
C ILE A 46 4.45 -4.36 -21.92
N PHE A 47 5.75 -4.29 -21.69
CA PHE A 47 6.39 -3.09 -21.17
C PHE A 47 6.25 -1.89 -22.11
N GLN A 48 6.34 -2.09 -23.43
CA GLN A 48 6.12 -1.00 -24.40
C GLN A 48 4.69 -0.46 -24.31
N GLU A 49 3.71 -1.35 -24.22
CA GLU A 49 2.29 -0.97 -24.10
C GLU A 49 2.04 -0.17 -22.81
N ASN A 50 2.56 -0.65 -21.68
CA ASN A 50 2.46 0.05 -20.40
C ASN A 50 3.20 1.39 -20.41
N LEU A 51 4.36 1.49 -21.07
CA LEU A 51 5.11 2.74 -21.21
C LEU A 51 4.31 3.78 -22.00
N LEU A 52 3.65 3.37 -23.08
CA LEU A 52 2.78 4.24 -23.86
C LEU A 52 1.59 4.73 -23.03
N LEU A 53 0.95 3.82 -22.26
CA LEU A 53 -0.13 4.17 -21.33
C LEU A 53 0.32 5.21 -20.29
N ILE A 54 1.51 5.03 -19.70
CA ILE A 54 2.10 5.98 -18.74
C ILE A 54 2.29 7.35 -19.40
N GLN A 55 2.86 7.40 -20.61
CA GLN A 55 3.10 8.64 -21.33
C GLN A 55 1.79 9.38 -21.68
N GLN A 56 0.77 8.64 -22.13
CA GLN A 56 -0.55 9.21 -22.43
C GLN A 56 -1.22 9.77 -21.18
N HIS A 57 -1.18 9.05 -20.05
CA HIS A 57 -1.69 9.53 -18.77
C HIS A 57 -0.95 10.80 -18.33
N ASN A 58 0.38 10.82 -18.43
CA ASN A 58 1.18 11.96 -18.00
C ASN A 58 0.94 13.21 -18.86
N SER A 59 0.62 13.07 -20.15
CA SER A 59 0.18 14.21 -20.96
C SER A 59 -1.13 14.84 -20.46
N ARG A 60 -2.03 14.04 -19.87
CA ARG A 60 -3.26 14.53 -19.21
C ARG A 60 -2.94 15.22 -17.88
N TYR A 61 -2.01 14.67 -17.11
CA TYR A 61 -1.52 15.29 -15.88
C TYR A 61 -0.90 16.67 -16.13
N GLU A 62 -0.06 16.81 -17.17
CA GLU A 62 0.55 18.09 -17.56
C GLU A 62 -0.47 19.16 -17.96
N LYS A 63 -1.64 18.74 -18.48
CA LYS A 63 -2.77 19.60 -18.81
C LYS A 63 -3.69 19.88 -17.61
N GLY A 64 -3.44 19.28 -16.45
CA GLY A 64 -4.29 19.38 -15.26
C GLY A 64 -5.60 18.61 -15.34
N GLU A 65 -5.72 17.63 -16.24
CA GLU A 65 -6.93 16.80 -16.40
C GLU A 65 -7.03 15.66 -15.38
N THR A 66 -5.95 15.39 -14.64
CA THR A 66 -5.86 14.41 -13.54
C THR A 66 -4.88 14.93 -12.50
N ALA A 67 -5.09 14.59 -11.23
CA ALA A 67 -4.26 15.07 -10.13
C ALA A 67 -3.04 14.20 -9.81
N TYR A 68 -2.79 13.12 -10.56
CA TYR A 68 -1.62 12.24 -10.36
C TYR A 68 -0.88 11.92 -11.65
N TYR A 69 0.39 11.57 -11.51
CA TYR A 69 1.23 11.08 -12.60
C TYR A 69 1.64 9.63 -12.37
N MET A 70 1.94 8.97 -13.47
CA MET A 70 2.38 7.58 -13.52
C MET A 70 3.87 7.49 -13.84
N GLY A 71 4.45 6.33 -13.55
CA GLY A 71 5.83 6.02 -13.88
C GLY A 71 6.07 4.52 -13.99
N ILE A 72 7.28 4.16 -14.44
CA ILE A 72 7.72 2.77 -14.51
C ILE A 72 7.84 2.22 -13.09
N THR A 73 7.12 1.13 -12.81
CA THR A 73 7.17 0.40 -11.53
C THR A 73 7.57 -1.05 -11.78
N LYS A 74 7.76 -1.84 -10.73
CA LYS A 74 8.05 -3.29 -10.87
C LYS A 74 6.95 -4.08 -11.62
N PHE A 75 5.77 -3.47 -11.80
CA PHE A 75 4.62 -4.04 -12.50
C PHE A 75 4.54 -3.60 -13.97
N SER A 76 5.54 -2.88 -14.49
CA SER A 76 5.50 -2.37 -15.87
C SER A 76 5.64 -3.46 -16.94
N ASP A 77 6.00 -4.69 -16.61
CA ASP A 77 6.11 -5.82 -17.55
C ASP A 77 4.99 -6.88 -17.40
N ILE A 78 3.87 -6.52 -16.74
CA ILE A 78 2.71 -7.40 -16.57
C ILE A 78 1.44 -6.77 -17.14
N THR A 79 0.50 -7.61 -17.57
CA THR A 79 -0.80 -7.16 -18.11
C THR A 79 -1.80 -6.80 -17.00
N ASP A 80 -2.92 -6.21 -17.38
CA ASP A 80 -4.07 -5.98 -16.49
C ASP A 80 -4.62 -7.28 -15.92
N GLU A 81 -4.69 -8.34 -16.72
CA GLU A 81 -5.13 -9.66 -16.28
C GLU A 81 -4.15 -10.28 -15.30
N GLU A 82 -2.84 -10.16 -15.55
CA GLU A 82 -1.82 -10.66 -14.62
C GLU A 82 -1.85 -9.88 -13.29
N PHE A 83 -2.01 -8.56 -13.33
CA PHE A 83 -2.15 -7.74 -12.12
C PHE A 83 -3.43 -8.08 -11.36
N ASN A 84 -4.58 -8.18 -12.03
CA ASN A 84 -5.83 -8.57 -11.39
C ASN A 84 -5.79 -10.00 -10.84
N ALA A 85 -5.08 -10.92 -11.50
CA ALA A 85 -4.87 -12.28 -11.02
C ALA A 85 -4.01 -12.32 -9.75
N MET A 86 -3.11 -11.34 -9.57
CA MET A 86 -2.49 -11.11 -8.27
C MET A 86 -3.59 -10.70 -7.28
N PHE A 87 -4.32 -9.62 -7.46
CA PHE A 87 -5.27 -9.14 -6.44
C PHE A 87 -6.65 -9.83 -6.50
N SER A 88 -6.70 -11.09 -6.03
CA SER A 88 -7.94 -11.85 -5.83
C SER A 88 -8.82 -11.25 -4.72
N LYS A 89 -10.13 -11.52 -4.77
CA LYS A 89 -11.09 -11.02 -3.76
C LYS A 89 -10.69 -11.44 -2.35
N ILE A 90 -10.86 -10.53 -1.40
CA ILE A 90 -10.63 -10.77 0.03
C ILE A 90 -11.49 -11.97 0.47
N PRO A 91 -10.89 -13.03 1.06
CA PRO A 91 -11.63 -14.17 1.59
C PRO A 91 -12.63 -13.72 2.66
N LYS A 92 -13.80 -14.37 2.73
CA LYS A 92 -14.75 -14.12 3.81
C LYS A 92 -14.16 -14.61 5.13
N THR A 93 -14.02 -13.71 6.09
CA THR A 93 -13.60 -14.04 7.46
C THR A 93 -14.70 -14.78 8.22
N LYS A 94 -14.30 -15.50 9.28
CA LYS A 94 -15.25 -16.11 10.21
C LYS A 94 -15.99 -15.01 10.97
N ASN A 95 -17.28 -15.22 11.26
CA ASN A 95 -18.06 -14.32 12.09
C ASN A 95 -17.43 -14.21 13.50
N GLY A 96 -17.07 -12.99 13.92
CA GLY A 96 -16.72 -12.66 15.30
C GLY A 96 -17.56 -11.50 15.80
N LYS A 97 -17.54 -11.26 17.13
CA LYS A 97 -18.23 -10.10 17.71
C LYS A 97 -17.43 -8.84 17.39
N ILE A 98 -17.92 -8.02 16.48
CA ILE A 98 -17.26 -6.78 16.10
C ILE A 98 -17.97 -5.61 16.79
N ASN A 99 -17.21 -4.86 17.60
CA ASN A 99 -17.65 -3.54 18.04
C ASN A 99 -17.54 -2.60 16.84
N ILE A 100 -18.67 -2.03 16.41
CA ILE A 100 -18.67 -0.99 15.39
C ILE A 100 -18.37 0.31 16.11
N LEU A 101 -17.31 1.00 15.68
CA LEU A 101 -17.02 2.34 16.16
C LEU A 101 -18.15 3.26 15.66
N GLN A 102 -19.15 3.47 16.52
CA GLN A 102 -20.10 4.55 16.35
C GLN A 102 -19.41 5.82 16.84
N THR A 103 -19.18 6.77 15.94
CA THR A 103 -18.54 8.04 16.33
C THR A 103 -19.26 8.64 17.52
N SER A 104 -18.54 8.79 18.64
CA SER A 104 -18.90 9.81 19.60
C SER A 104 -18.60 11.13 18.91
N THR A 105 -19.64 11.91 18.63
CA THR A 105 -19.56 13.26 18.06
C THR A 105 -18.84 14.18 19.03
N THR A 106 -17.52 14.08 19.12
CA THR A 106 -16.74 15.09 19.83
C THR A 106 -16.74 16.34 18.97
N SER A 107 -17.32 17.41 19.51
CA SER A 107 -17.47 18.74 18.89
C SER A 107 -16.14 19.51 18.72
N ALA A 108 -15.01 18.91 19.09
CA ALA A 108 -13.70 19.53 18.96
C ALA A 108 -13.24 19.54 17.48
N PRO A 109 -12.73 20.67 16.98
CA PRO A 109 -12.17 20.73 15.63
C PRO A 109 -10.96 19.79 15.53
N LEU A 110 -10.92 18.98 14.47
CA LEU A 110 -9.77 18.16 14.14
C LEU A 110 -8.69 19.00 13.44
N PRO A 111 -7.40 18.60 13.51
CA PRO A 111 -6.36 19.23 12.71
C PRO A 111 -6.67 19.18 11.21
N ASP A 112 -6.24 20.20 10.45
CA ASP A 112 -6.44 20.22 8.99
C ASP A 112 -5.71 19.08 8.26
N SER A 113 -4.59 18.62 8.84
CA SER A 113 -3.79 17.52 8.32
C SER A 113 -3.17 16.68 9.43
N VAL A 114 -3.00 15.39 9.16
CA VAL A 114 -2.27 14.43 10.00
C VAL A 114 -1.28 13.69 9.12
N ASP A 115 -0.05 13.49 9.61
CA ASP A 115 0.98 12.70 8.94
C ASP A 115 1.80 11.88 9.94
N TRP A 116 1.45 10.60 10.09
CA TRP A 116 2.18 9.68 10.96
C TRP A 116 3.55 9.25 10.38
N LYS A 117 3.78 9.40 9.07
CA LYS A 117 5.13 9.21 8.48
C LYS A 117 6.06 10.32 8.98
N ALA A 118 5.61 11.57 8.93
CA ALA A 118 6.37 12.72 9.42
C ALA A 118 6.60 12.66 10.94
N ALA A 119 5.67 12.07 11.71
CA ALA A 119 5.84 11.81 13.14
C ALA A 119 6.89 10.74 13.46
N GLY A 120 7.37 9.97 12.46
CA GLY A 120 8.44 8.99 12.62
C GLY A 120 8.02 7.70 13.34
N VAL A 121 6.72 7.43 13.45
CA VAL A 121 6.19 6.27 14.22
C VAL A 121 5.95 5.02 13.37
N LEU A 122 6.03 5.14 12.04
CA LEU A 122 5.76 4.03 11.13
C LEU A 122 7.00 3.16 10.93
N PRO A 123 6.86 1.82 10.88
CA PRO A 123 7.96 0.96 10.45
C PRO A 123 8.31 1.22 8.97
N PRO A 124 9.48 0.76 8.49
CA PRO A 124 9.87 0.87 7.08
C PRO A 124 8.83 0.27 6.12
N VAL A 125 8.80 0.75 4.88
CA VAL A 125 8.01 0.11 3.81
C VAL A 125 8.65 -1.22 3.43
N VAL A 126 7.82 -2.26 3.29
CA VAL A 126 8.23 -3.59 2.84
C VAL A 126 7.69 -3.84 1.43
N ASP A 127 8.36 -4.72 0.69
CA ASP A 127 7.83 -5.29 -0.54
C ASP A 127 7.29 -6.70 -0.27
N GLN A 128 5.97 -6.88 -0.44
CA GLN A 128 5.29 -8.16 -0.30
C GLN A 128 5.61 -9.17 -1.42
N GLY A 129 6.27 -8.73 -2.50
CA GLY A 129 6.54 -9.55 -3.67
C GLY A 129 5.25 -10.02 -4.35
N ASP A 130 5.21 -11.30 -4.73
CA ASP A 130 4.05 -11.95 -5.36
C ASP A 130 3.07 -12.54 -4.32
N CYS A 131 3.32 -12.35 -3.03
CA CYS A 131 2.45 -12.80 -1.95
C CYS A 131 1.36 -11.75 -1.69
N LEU A 132 0.08 -12.13 -1.74
CA LEU A 132 -1.06 -11.23 -1.50
C LEU A 132 -1.28 -10.96 -0.02
N ALA A 133 -0.28 -10.37 0.62
CA ALA A 133 -0.19 -10.18 2.06
C ALA A 133 -0.46 -8.75 2.53
N GLY A 134 -1.09 -7.89 1.70
CA GLY A 134 -1.40 -6.51 2.07
C GLY A 134 -2.15 -6.40 3.41
N TYR A 135 -3.09 -7.31 3.68
CA TYR A 135 -3.79 -7.41 4.97
C TYR A 135 -2.84 -7.65 6.16
N ALA A 136 -1.82 -8.49 5.98
CA ALA A 136 -0.87 -8.85 7.02
C ALA A 136 0.12 -7.71 7.28
N PHE A 137 0.64 -7.09 6.21
CA PHE A 137 1.54 -5.94 6.32
C PHE A 137 0.85 -4.74 6.95
N SER A 138 -0.33 -4.36 6.46
CA SER A 138 -1.10 -3.26 7.05
C SER A 138 -1.42 -3.50 8.52
N SER A 139 -1.84 -4.72 8.89
CA SER A 139 -2.10 -5.10 10.29
C SER A 139 -0.86 -5.00 11.17
N ALA A 140 0.25 -5.63 10.76
CA ALA A 140 1.50 -5.59 11.53
C ALA A 140 2.04 -4.16 11.67
N ASP A 141 1.93 -3.36 10.62
CA ASP A 141 2.37 -1.96 10.63
C ASP A 141 1.49 -1.09 11.54
N ALA A 142 0.17 -1.31 11.58
CA ALA A 142 -0.73 -0.62 12.50
C ALA A 142 -0.34 -0.89 13.96
N PHE A 143 -0.11 -2.16 14.33
CA PHE A 143 0.33 -2.51 15.68
C PHE A 143 1.73 -1.97 16.01
N SER A 144 2.66 -1.98 15.04
CA SER A 144 4.01 -1.41 15.20
C SER A 144 3.93 0.09 15.50
N ALA A 145 3.08 0.82 14.78
CA ALA A 145 2.85 2.24 15.02
C ALA A 145 2.22 2.49 16.39
N LEU A 146 1.26 1.67 16.82
CA LEU A 146 0.63 1.80 18.13
C LEU A 146 1.61 1.56 19.28
N LEU A 147 2.53 0.60 19.15
CA LEU A 147 3.61 0.37 20.13
C LEU A 147 4.49 1.62 20.29
N PHE A 148 4.87 2.26 19.17
CA PHE A 148 5.62 3.50 19.23
C PHE A 148 4.78 4.62 19.87
N ILE A 149 3.57 4.87 19.36
CA ILE A 149 2.71 5.97 19.83
C ILE A 149 2.44 5.89 21.34
N LYS A 150 2.22 4.69 21.89
CA LYS A 150 1.86 4.53 23.30
C LYS A 150 3.04 4.30 24.23
N HIS A 151 3.97 3.46 23.80
CA HIS A 151 5.03 2.93 24.68
C HIS A 151 6.42 3.43 24.27
N ASN A 152 6.51 4.23 23.19
CA ASN A 152 7.77 4.71 22.61
C ASN A 152 8.69 3.56 22.15
N GLU A 153 8.09 2.44 21.74
CA GLU A 153 8.78 1.24 21.28
C GLU A 153 8.78 1.15 19.75
N SER A 154 9.89 1.54 19.13
CA SER A 154 10.08 1.47 17.69
C SER A 154 10.45 0.04 17.25
N VAL A 155 9.45 -0.82 17.07
CA VAL A 155 9.63 -2.22 16.69
C VAL A 155 8.75 -2.56 15.48
N GLN A 156 9.34 -3.23 14.49
CA GLN A 156 8.59 -3.79 13.35
C GLN A 156 8.05 -5.18 13.72
N LEU A 157 6.74 -5.38 13.57
CA LEU A 157 6.07 -6.64 13.83
C LEU A 157 5.99 -7.56 12.61
N SER A 158 5.80 -8.85 12.84
CA SER A 158 5.88 -9.87 11.79
C SER A 158 4.58 -9.99 10.99
N ALA A 159 4.60 -9.52 9.75
CA ALA A 159 3.58 -9.86 8.77
C ALA A 159 3.60 -11.37 8.42
N GLN A 160 4.75 -12.05 8.50
CA GLN A 160 4.87 -13.46 8.17
C GLN A 160 4.15 -14.36 9.17
N GLU A 161 4.22 -14.04 10.47
CA GLU A 161 3.45 -14.74 11.49
C GLU A 161 1.94 -14.64 11.17
N LEU A 162 1.46 -13.47 10.74
CA LEU A 162 0.08 -13.32 10.29
C LEU A 162 -0.21 -14.17 9.04
N ILE A 163 0.68 -14.20 8.04
CA ILE A 163 0.52 -15.01 6.81
C ILE A 163 0.39 -16.52 7.15
N ASP A 164 1.18 -17.01 8.10
CA ASP A 164 1.27 -18.43 8.40
C ASP A 164 0.25 -18.90 9.43
N CYS A 165 -0.06 -18.07 10.44
CA CYS A 165 -0.81 -18.47 11.63
C CYS A 165 -2.28 -18.06 11.64
N THR A 166 -2.73 -17.22 10.70
CA THR A 166 -4.12 -16.71 10.70
C THR A 166 -5.06 -17.50 9.77
N ARG A 167 -4.61 -18.61 9.18
CA ARG A 167 -5.45 -19.43 8.30
C ARG A 167 -6.67 -20.00 9.00
N GLU A 168 -6.51 -20.40 10.26
CA GLU A 168 -7.61 -20.89 11.09
C GLU A 168 -8.62 -19.79 11.47
N TYR A 169 -8.22 -18.51 11.36
CA TYR A 169 -9.06 -17.34 11.61
C TYR A 169 -9.77 -16.85 10.34
N GLY A 170 -9.41 -17.36 9.17
CA GLY A 170 -10.08 -17.11 7.89
C GLY A 170 -9.18 -16.53 6.78
N ASN A 171 -7.91 -16.24 7.07
CA ASN A 171 -7.00 -15.71 6.06
C ASN A 171 -6.45 -16.80 5.13
N GLY A 172 -6.09 -16.43 3.90
CA GLY A 172 -5.58 -17.33 2.87
C GLY A 172 -4.05 -17.37 2.76
N GLY A 173 -3.32 -16.81 3.71
CA GLY A 173 -1.88 -16.61 3.60
C GLY A 173 -1.53 -15.69 2.43
N CYS A 174 -0.71 -16.14 1.49
CA CYS A 174 -0.39 -15.42 0.25
C CYS A 174 -1.52 -15.38 -0.79
N ARG A 175 -2.72 -15.86 -0.45
CA ARG A 175 -3.92 -15.80 -1.32
C ARG A 175 -4.90 -14.70 -0.90
N GLY A 176 -4.47 -13.77 -0.06
CA GLY A 176 -5.32 -12.71 0.48
C GLY A 176 -5.83 -13.02 1.88
N GLY A 177 -6.42 -12.01 2.51
CA GLY A 177 -6.93 -12.05 3.87
C GLY A 177 -7.53 -10.70 4.25
N GLU A 178 -7.96 -10.58 5.49
CA GLU A 178 -8.57 -9.37 6.05
C GLU A 178 -7.92 -9.05 7.40
N ALA A 179 -7.78 -7.76 7.71
CA ALA A 179 -7.24 -7.29 8.98
C ALA A 179 -7.99 -7.86 10.20
N PHE A 180 -9.31 -8.05 10.07
CA PHE A 180 -10.14 -8.60 11.14
C PHE A 180 -9.65 -9.97 11.66
N ALA A 181 -9.36 -10.91 10.77
CA ALA A 181 -8.84 -12.23 11.16
C ALA A 181 -7.44 -12.14 11.77
N SER A 182 -6.61 -11.21 11.30
CA SER A 182 -5.32 -10.92 11.92
C SER A 182 -5.50 -10.37 13.34
N PHE A 183 -6.47 -9.49 13.57
CA PHE A 183 -6.72 -8.88 14.87
C PHE A 183 -7.20 -9.93 15.88
N LEU A 184 -8.12 -10.82 15.49
CA LEU A 184 -8.56 -11.94 16.34
C LEU A 184 -7.38 -12.81 16.82
N TYR A 185 -6.42 -13.07 15.93
CA TYR A 185 -5.20 -13.80 16.30
C TYR A 185 -4.33 -13.02 17.29
N VAL A 186 -4.13 -11.72 17.06
CA VAL A 186 -3.29 -10.88 17.94
C VAL A 186 -3.93 -10.67 19.31
N GLU A 187 -5.26 -10.65 19.41
CA GLU A 187 -5.98 -10.67 20.69
C GLU A 187 -5.65 -11.93 21.49
N GLU A 188 -5.70 -13.09 20.84
CA GLU A 188 -5.56 -14.39 21.52
C GLU A 188 -4.10 -14.77 21.79
N LYS A 189 -3.21 -14.53 20.82
CA LYS A 189 -1.83 -15.06 20.80
C LYS A 189 -0.75 -13.98 20.89
N GLY A 190 -1.11 -12.71 20.70
CA GLY A 190 -0.16 -11.62 20.47
C GLY A 190 0.57 -11.74 19.13
N LEU A 191 1.49 -10.81 18.87
CA LEU A 191 2.31 -10.81 17.65
C LEU A 191 3.79 -10.61 17.99
N ARG A 192 4.69 -11.31 17.27
CA ARG A 192 6.14 -11.19 17.44
C ARG A 192 6.72 -10.13 16.51
N THR A 193 7.97 -9.78 16.79
CA THR A 193 8.76 -8.90 15.95
C THR A 193 9.10 -9.57 14.61
N ALA A 194 9.31 -8.76 13.57
CA ALA A 194 9.78 -9.22 12.28
C ALA A 194 11.17 -9.90 12.37
N SER A 195 11.98 -9.58 13.39
CA SER A 195 13.26 -10.27 13.61
C SER A 195 13.09 -11.67 14.19
N ALA A 196 12.07 -11.88 15.04
CA ALA A 196 11.78 -13.18 15.64
C ALA A 196 11.03 -14.11 14.67
N TYR A 197 10.25 -13.54 13.74
CA TYR A 197 9.57 -14.29 12.68
C TYR A 197 9.76 -13.56 11.33
N PRO A 198 10.89 -13.78 10.63
CA PRO A 198 11.23 -13.07 9.39
C PRO A 198 10.30 -13.37 8.21
N PHE A 199 10.17 -12.40 7.31
CA PHE A 199 9.40 -12.53 6.08
C PHE A 199 10.06 -13.46 5.06
N THR A 200 9.30 -14.44 4.57
CA THR A 200 9.75 -15.42 3.57
C THR A 200 9.06 -15.26 2.22
N GLY A 201 8.03 -14.42 2.13
CA GLY A 201 7.33 -14.14 0.86
C GLY A 201 6.49 -15.29 0.33
N LYS A 202 6.20 -16.29 1.17
CA LYS A 202 5.45 -17.48 0.78
C LYS A 202 4.61 -18.00 1.93
N ASN A 203 3.75 -18.97 1.60
CA ASN A 203 2.99 -19.73 2.57
C ASN A 203 3.91 -20.76 3.25
N ASP A 204 4.17 -20.60 4.54
CA ASP A 204 4.80 -21.62 5.37
C ASP A 204 3.77 -22.20 6.35
N ALA A 205 4.19 -23.18 7.15
CA ALA A 205 3.40 -23.64 8.29
C ALA A 205 3.60 -22.68 9.46
N CYS A 206 2.55 -22.45 10.26
CA CYS A 206 2.67 -21.64 11.48
C CYS A 206 3.75 -22.23 12.38
N ASN A 207 4.84 -21.49 12.56
CA ASN A 207 5.97 -21.94 13.36
C ASN A 207 5.64 -21.81 14.85
N ALA A 208 5.18 -22.91 15.46
CA ALA A 208 4.79 -22.94 16.87
C ALA A 208 5.94 -22.57 17.83
N THR A 209 7.20 -22.82 17.46
CA THR A 209 8.36 -22.46 18.29
C THR A 209 8.58 -20.94 18.26
N ALA A 210 8.56 -20.31 17.08
CA ALA A 210 8.66 -18.86 16.96
C ALA A 210 7.44 -18.17 17.60
N ALA A 211 6.23 -18.68 17.31
CA ALA A 211 4.97 -18.18 17.85
C ALA A 211 4.75 -18.50 19.35
N SER A 212 5.65 -19.23 20.00
CA SER A 212 5.63 -19.43 21.47
C SER A 212 6.64 -18.57 22.21
N THR A 213 7.49 -17.81 21.51
CA THR A 213 8.31 -16.76 22.12
C THR A 213 7.43 -15.64 22.66
N GLU A 214 7.97 -14.77 23.52
CA GLU A 214 7.23 -13.65 24.08
C GLU A 214 6.67 -12.75 22.96
N SER A 215 5.36 -12.49 23.03
CA SER A 215 4.70 -11.58 22.09
C SER A 215 5.17 -10.15 22.35
N ALA A 216 5.55 -9.43 21.30
CA ALA A 216 5.92 -8.02 21.38
C ALA A 216 4.71 -7.11 21.57
N VAL A 217 3.51 -7.56 21.14
CA VAL A 217 2.26 -6.84 21.38
C VAL A 217 1.14 -7.81 21.71
N LYS A 218 0.23 -7.35 22.57
CA LYS A 218 -1.10 -7.93 22.74
C LYS A 218 -2.15 -6.86 22.52
N MET A 219 -3.19 -7.23 21.81
CA MET A 219 -4.33 -6.34 21.59
C MET A 219 -5.31 -6.48 22.76
N ALA A 220 -5.79 -5.34 23.26
CA ALA A 220 -6.80 -5.28 24.31
C ALA A 220 -8.22 -5.24 23.73
N GLU A 221 -8.41 -4.42 22.70
CA GLU A 221 -9.71 -4.22 22.05
C GLU A 221 -9.51 -3.91 20.57
N TYR A 222 -10.54 -4.15 19.75
CA TYR A 222 -10.58 -3.69 18.36
C TYR A 222 -11.97 -3.22 17.99
N GLU A 223 -12.02 -2.34 16.99
CA GLU A 223 -13.25 -1.79 16.47
C GLU A 223 -13.20 -1.76 14.94
N ARG A 224 -14.37 -1.85 14.31
CA ARG A 224 -14.53 -1.68 12.86
C ARG A 224 -15.11 -0.31 12.57
N ILE A 225 -14.51 0.39 11.61
CA ILE A 225 -15.00 1.64 11.06
C ILE A 225 -15.64 1.34 9.71
N ILE A 226 -16.94 1.62 9.58
CA ILE A 226 -17.71 1.32 8.36
C ILE A 226 -18.22 2.62 7.74
N SER A 227 -17.74 2.92 6.54
CA SER A 227 -18.24 3.97 5.63
C SER A 227 -18.33 5.36 6.27
N LEU A 228 -17.34 5.73 7.08
CA LEU A 228 -17.38 6.97 7.85
C LEU A 228 -16.04 7.70 7.83
N ASP A 229 -15.85 8.58 6.85
CA ASP A 229 -14.62 9.38 6.69
C ASP A 229 -14.31 10.18 7.96
N THR A 230 -15.31 10.75 8.63
CA THR A 230 -15.13 11.50 9.89
C THR A 230 -14.60 10.64 11.03
N ALA A 231 -15.00 9.37 11.11
CA ALA A 231 -14.47 8.43 12.10
C ALA A 231 -13.00 8.12 11.84
N VAL A 232 -12.66 7.88 10.57
CA VAL A 232 -11.27 7.63 10.15
C VAL A 232 -10.41 8.86 10.46
N GLN A 233 -10.88 10.07 10.12
CA GLN A 233 -10.15 11.31 10.46
C GLN A 233 -9.97 11.49 11.97
N TYR A 234 -11.03 11.28 12.76
CA TYR A 234 -10.97 11.37 14.21
C TYR A 234 -9.95 10.39 14.80
N TYR A 235 -9.98 9.14 14.34
CA TYR A 235 -9.05 8.12 14.81
C TYR A 235 -7.61 8.45 14.45
N LEU A 236 -7.36 8.88 13.21
CA LEU A 236 -6.05 9.33 12.76
C LEU A 236 -5.51 10.51 13.59
N ALA A 237 -6.38 11.46 13.94
CA ALA A 237 -6.01 12.65 14.71
C ALA A 237 -5.74 12.37 16.19
N THR A 238 -6.32 11.31 16.76
CA THR A 238 -6.33 11.10 18.22
C THR A 238 -5.67 9.82 18.69
N ARG A 239 -5.50 8.82 17.83
CA ARG A 239 -5.09 7.45 18.22
C ARG A 239 -3.94 6.90 17.40
N GLY A 240 -4.00 7.00 16.07
CA GLY A 240 -2.97 6.40 15.21
C GLY A 240 -3.47 6.02 13.82
N PRO A 241 -2.64 5.31 13.04
CA PRO A 241 -2.99 4.78 11.72
C PRO A 241 -4.21 3.86 11.71
N VAL A 242 -4.93 3.82 10.58
CA VAL A 242 -6.15 3.03 10.39
C VAL A 242 -5.94 1.98 9.32
N ASN A 243 -6.18 0.71 9.65
CA ASN A 243 -6.17 -0.38 8.67
C ASN A 243 -7.34 -0.22 7.71
N ALA A 244 -7.11 -0.38 6.41
CA ALA A 244 -8.14 -0.22 5.40
C ALA A 244 -7.95 -1.19 4.24
N ASP A 245 -9.02 -1.44 3.50
CA ASP A 245 -8.96 -2.13 2.22
C ASP A 245 -9.41 -1.19 1.10
N ILE A 246 -8.78 -1.32 -0.06
CA ILE A 246 -9.14 -0.59 -1.28
C ILE A 246 -9.44 -1.55 -2.42
N TYR A 247 -10.12 -1.02 -3.44
CA TYR A 247 -10.03 -1.60 -4.77
C TYR A 247 -8.80 -1.05 -5.50
N ALA A 248 -7.75 -1.86 -5.58
CA ALA A 248 -6.58 -1.61 -6.40
C ALA A 248 -6.87 -2.02 -7.85
N ASN A 249 -7.31 -1.05 -8.66
CA ASN A 249 -7.50 -1.26 -10.10
C ASN A 249 -6.15 -1.31 -10.84
N PRO A 250 -6.08 -1.84 -12.08
CA PRO A 250 -4.83 -2.00 -12.81
C PRO A 250 -3.99 -0.73 -12.96
N LEU A 251 -4.58 0.46 -13.10
CA LEU A 251 -3.83 1.70 -13.30
C LEU A 251 -3.04 2.12 -12.06
N ILE A 252 -3.48 1.75 -10.85
CA ILE A 252 -2.78 2.13 -9.61
C ILE A 252 -1.38 1.51 -9.55
N ARG A 253 -1.12 0.41 -10.27
CA ARG A 253 0.20 -0.23 -10.33
C ARG A 253 1.28 0.69 -10.88
N HIS A 254 0.90 1.72 -11.64
CA HIS A 254 1.80 2.71 -12.23
C HIS A 254 1.83 4.04 -11.47
N TYR A 255 1.08 4.21 -10.38
CA TYR A 255 1.10 5.45 -9.59
C TYR A 255 2.53 5.81 -9.17
N LYS A 256 2.90 7.09 -9.37
CA LYS A 256 4.22 7.60 -8.97
C LYS A 256 4.21 8.88 -8.15
N GLY A 257 3.12 9.66 -8.18
CA GLY A 257 2.91 10.79 -7.28
C GLY A 257 1.68 11.61 -7.64
N GLY A 258 1.36 12.59 -6.79
CA GLY A 258 0.14 13.40 -6.88
C GLY A 258 -1.02 12.82 -6.07
N ILE A 259 -2.27 13.18 -6.38
CA ILE A 259 -3.45 12.61 -5.72
C ILE A 259 -4.14 11.66 -6.69
N TYR A 260 -4.11 10.36 -6.38
CA TYR A 260 -4.81 9.35 -7.17
C TYR A 260 -6.32 9.61 -7.13
N ASP A 261 -6.91 9.93 -8.29
CA ASP A 261 -8.26 10.49 -8.40
C ASP A 261 -9.18 9.75 -9.41
N ASP A 262 -8.81 8.53 -9.81
CA ASP A 262 -9.55 7.73 -10.80
C ASP A 262 -10.82 7.08 -10.22
N ALA A 263 -11.81 7.89 -9.90
CA ALA A 263 -13.08 7.43 -9.31
C ALA A 263 -13.86 6.48 -10.23
N GLU A 264 -13.74 6.61 -11.56
CA GLU A 264 -14.46 5.79 -12.53
C GLU A 264 -14.03 4.32 -12.50
N ARG A 265 -12.73 4.07 -12.24
CA ARG A 265 -12.17 2.72 -12.11
C ARG A 265 -12.03 2.27 -10.65
N CYS A 266 -12.57 3.03 -9.71
CA CYS A 266 -12.49 2.75 -8.27
C CYS A 266 -13.87 2.80 -7.59
N PRO A 267 -14.74 1.80 -7.83
CA PRO A 267 -16.05 1.76 -7.21
C PRO A 267 -15.97 1.66 -5.69
N ASN A 268 -16.90 2.34 -5.01
CA ASN A 268 -17.14 2.17 -3.58
C ASN A 268 -18.03 0.95 -3.35
N GLU A 269 -17.48 -0.25 -3.57
CA GLU A 269 -18.18 -1.51 -3.34
C GLU A 269 -17.32 -2.46 -2.49
N ILE A 270 -17.80 -2.77 -1.28
CA ILE A 270 -17.09 -3.63 -0.33
C ILE A 270 -16.77 -5.02 -0.91
N SER A 271 -17.59 -5.52 -1.84
CA SER A 271 -17.44 -6.84 -2.48
C SER A 271 -16.31 -6.89 -3.53
N LEU A 272 -15.78 -5.73 -3.91
CA LEU A 272 -14.72 -5.57 -4.91
C LEU A 272 -13.36 -5.28 -4.28
N LEU A 273 -13.29 -4.90 -3.00
CA LEU A 273 -12.02 -4.63 -2.32
C LEU A 273 -11.09 -5.85 -2.43
N ASN A 274 -9.83 -5.58 -2.78
CA ASN A 274 -8.86 -6.62 -3.14
C ASN A 274 -7.44 -6.35 -2.62
N HIS A 275 -7.20 -5.23 -1.94
CA HIS A 275 -5.88 -4.87 -1.43
C HIS A 275 -5.94 -4.18 -0.07
N GLY A 276 -5.21 -4.74 0.91
CA GLY A 276 -5.10 -4.18 2.25
C GLY A 276 -3.96 -3.16 2.35
N VAL A 277 -4.25 -2.00 2.92
CA VAL A 277 -3.34 -0.84 3.06
C VAL A 277 -3.48 -0.21 4.45
N LEU A 278 -2.59 0.74 4.77
CA LEU A 278 -2.66 1.47 6.03
C LEU A 278 -2.84 2.96 5.76
N ILE A 279 -3.95 3.54 6.23
CA ILE A 279 -4.13 5.00 6.23
C ILE A 279 -3.28 5.57 7.35
N VAL A 280 -2.33 6.44 6.98
CA VAL A 280 -1.33 7.00 7.89
C VAL A 280 -1.47 8.51 8.04
N GLY A 281 -2.47 9.10 7.41
CA GLY A 281 -2.70 10.53 7.48
C GLY A 281 -3.78 11.00 6.54
N TYR A 282 -3.97 12.31 6.54
CA TYR A 282 -4.87 12.99 5.62
C TYR A 282 -4.46 14.45 5.47
N GLY A 283 -4.95 15.09 4.43
CA GLY A 283 -4.79 16.52 4.23
C GLY A 283 -5.55 17.00 3.01
N THR A 284 -5.24 18.22 2.61
CA THR A 284 -5.83 18.87 1.44
C THR A 284 -4.71 19.50 0.62
N THR A 285 -4.74 19.35 -0.69
CA THR A 285 -3.84 20.06 -1.61
C THR A 285 -4.66 20.64 -2.75
N ASN A 286 -4.54 21.95 -2.98
CA ASN A 286 -5.28 22.67 -4.03
C ASN A 286 -6.80 22.41 -3.98
N GLY A 287 -7.37 22.38 -2.76
CA GLY A 287 -8.81 22.13 -2.55
C GLY A 287 -9.24 20.66 -2.74
N THR A 288 -8.31 19.74 -2.98
CA THR A 288 -8.60 18.30 -3.06
C THR A 288 -8.16 17.60 -1.80
N ASP A 289 -9.12 17.02 -1.10
CA ASP A 289 -8.88 16.21 0.09
C ASP A 289 -8.34 14.82 -0.29
N TYR A 290 -7.36 14.36 0.49
CA TYR A 290 -6.76 13.05 0.31
C TYR A 290 -6.57 12.30 1.63
N TRP A 291 -6.55 10.98 1.53
CA TRP A 291 -5.94 10.06 2.48
C TRP A 291 -4.48 9.87 2.12
N PHE A 292 -3.59 9.93 3.11
CA PHE A 292 -2.20 9.53 2.94
C PHE A 292 -2.06 8.08 3.37
N VAL A 293 -1.56 7.23 2.46
CA VAL A 293 -1.68 5.78 2.60
C VAL A 293 -0.31 5.13 2.39
N LYS A 294 0.05 4.24 3.32
CA LYS A 294 1.22 3.37 3.22
C LYS A 294 0.84 2.08 2.47
N ASN A 295 1.64 1.72 1.47
CA ASN A 295 1.50 0.51 0.68
C ASN A 295 2.62 -0.51 1.02
N SER A 296 2.51 -1.73 0.50
CA SER A 296 3.43 -2.85 0.71
C SER A 296 4.06 -3.36 -0.59
N TRP A 297 4.23 -2.49 -1.58
CA TRP A 297 4.83 -2.82 -2.89
C TRP A 297 6.27 -2.32 -3.05
N GLY A 298 6.95 -2.07 -1.93
CA GLY A 298 8.32 -1.58 -1.88
C GLY A 298 8.45 -0.08 -2.13
N THR A 299 9.59 0.48 -1.74
CA THR A 299 9.87 1.93 -1.80
C THR A 299 10.01 2.49 -3.21
N LYS A 300 10.22 1.63 -4.21
CA LYS A 300 10.31 2.05 -5.62
C LYS A 300 8.93 2.31 -6.25
N TRP A 301 7.85 1.82 -5.64
CA TRP A 301 6.49 2.12 -6.06
C TRP A 301 5.98 3.41 -5.39
N GLY A 302 5.19 4.22 -6.11
CA GLY A 302 4.61 5.46 -5.57
C GLY A 302 5.64 6.46 -5.04
N GLU A 303 5.23 7.21 -4.02
CA GLU A 303 6.02 8.18 -3.27
C GLU A 303 6.74 7.47 -2.12
N GLU A 304 7.84 6.78 -2.44
CA GLU A 304 8.62 5.99 -1.48
C GLU A 304 7.82 4.86 -0.80
N GLY A 305 6.89 4.23 -1.52
CA GLY A 305 5.98 3.21 -1.00
C GLY A 305 4.67 3.75 -0.43
N TYR A 306 4.45 5.06 -0.52
CA TYR A 306 3.22 5.73 -0.12
C TYR A 306 2.48 6.27 -1.34
N PHE A 307 1.22 6.63 -1.13
CA PHE A 307 0.41 7.34 -2.11
C PHE A 307 -0.64 8.21 -1.43
N LYS A 308 -1.09 9.24 -2.14
CA LYS A 308 -2.27 10.01 -1.75
C LYS A 308 -3.46 9.52 -2.56
N LEU A 309 -4.52 9.14 -1.87
CA LEU A 309 -5.78 8.74 -2.49
C LEU A 309 -6.81 9.82 -2.24
N LYS A 310 -7.50 10.27 -3.29
CA LYS A 310 -8.63 11.20 -3.14
C LYS A 310 -9.64 10.63 -2.13
N ARG A 311 -10.22 11.47 -1.28
CA ARG A 311 -11.24 11.00 -0.32
C ARG A 311 -12.46 10.40 -1.02
N SER A 312 -13.10 9.47 -0.31
CA SER A 312 -14.36 8.85 -0.71
C SER A 312 -14.36 8.09 -2.05
N ILE A 313 -13.21 7.56 -2.50
CA ILE A 313 -13.10 6.66 -3.67
C ILE A 313 -12.41 5.33 -3.31
N CYS A 314 -12.46 4.36 -4.23
CA CYS A 314 -11.87 3.01 -4.10
C CYS A 314 -12.33 2.23 -2.85
N GLY A 315 -13.42 2.64 -2.21
CA GLY A 315 -13.99 2.03 -1.01
C GLY A 315 -13.10 2.09 0.24
N ILE A 316 -12.08 2.96 0.29
CA ILE A 316 -11.05 2.95 1.33
C ILE A 316 -11.59 3.04 2.78
N THR A 317 -12.73 3.68 2.99
CA THR A 317 -13.36 3.80 4.32
C THR A 317 -14.49 2.80 4.55
N MET A 318 -14.76 1.89 3.60
CA MET A 318 -15.83 0.89 3.72
C MET A 318 -15.43 -0.33 4.56
N ASN A 319 -14.13 -0.61 4.68
CA ASN A 319 -13.62 -1.71 5.50
C ASN A 319 -12.45 -1.29 6.40
N GLY A 320 -12.69 -0.33 7.29
CA GLY A 320 -11.70 0.14 8.25
C GLY A 320 -11.63 -0.72 9.50
N HIS A 321 -10.43 -1.02 9.98
CA HIS A 321 -10.21 -1.70 11.27
C HIS A 321 -9.20 -0.94 12.11
N VAL A 322 -9.48 -0.83 13.41
CA VAL A 322 -8.62 -0.14 14.37
C VAL A 322 -8.47 -0.98 15.63
N ALA A 323 -7.32 -0.84 16.29
CA ALA A 323 -6.96 -1.63 17.45
C ALA A 323 -6.52 -0.75 18.62
N ASN A 324 -6.76 -1.24 19.82
CA ASN A 324 -6.25 -0.68 21.05
C ASN A 324 -5.32 -1.72 21.67
N ILE A 325 -4.04 -1.40 21.80
CA ILE A 325 -3.06 -2.31 22.43
C ILE A 325 -3.01 -2.10 23.94
N ALA A 326 -2.73 -3.17 24.68
CA ALA A 326 -2.57 -3.14 26.14
C ALA A 326 -1.30 -2.38 26.57
#